data_AF-A0A5C5S9P5-F1
#
_entry.id   AF-A0A5C5S9P5-F1
#
_cell.length_a   1.000
_cell.length_b   1.000
_cell.length_c   1.000
_cell.angle_alpha   90.00
_cell.angle_beta   90.00
_cell.angle_gamma   90.00
#
_symmetry.space_group_name_H-M   'P 1'
#
loop_
_entity.id
_entity.type
_entity.pdbx_description
1 polymer ?
#
loop_
_entity_poly.entity_id
_entity_poly.type
_entity_poly.pdbx_seq_one_letter_code
_entity_poly.pdbx_strand_id
1 'polypeptide(L)'
;MCLKSRLLLVIGLSWGAGAFAQGSLKVDCSKPMTAADKAGCARLADAQQAMATAHERLTQTLNGPARDHAISDMARWRRIAETFCVASAGTEPSAIAEARDCLIERTQARRRRLDGLPRGSDYPFISDYVTIEAGATSSIRFMFVAAYPKLERPGVDNNRANARLSKLANNTIDKYRPRLGEQATDSRGVSFDFDYTLVFATPQLVTVIATYAGYLNSTHTARGIDTTMVDLASGRMLAPADFLTADALASMQPIVREYLRVQFRQRQGFDMTMPSDKLAELLRQPGRWIARDDRLEIVFNADEIGPYASDPYTVAFPYKYSSALIRRDGPLASKLP
;
A
#
# COMPACT_ATOMS: atom_id res chain seq x y z
N MET A 1 71.19 -16.05 -27.67
CA MET A 1 70.59 -15.06 -28.58
C MET A 1 69.16 -14.76 -28.12
N CYS A 2 68.94 -13.50 -27.73
CA CYS A 2 67.69 -12.73 -27.58
C CYS A 2 66.49 -13.26 -26.77
N LEU A 3 66.41 -12.75 -25.53
CA LEU A 3 65.18 -12.41 -24.78
C LEU A 3 64.19 -11.58 -25.62
N LYS A 4 62.88 -11.74 -25.38
CA LYS A 4 61.89 -10.63 -25.41
C LYS A 4 60.59 -11.00 -24.70
N SER A 5 60.57 -10.68 -23.40
CA SER A 5 59.51 -9.99 -22.67
C SER A 5 58.18 -9.75 -23.39
N ARG A 6 57.10 -10.35 -22.88
CA ARG A 6 55.73 -9.91 -23.16
C ARG A 6 55.28 -8.95 -22.05
N LEU A 7 55.10 -7.69 -22.46
CA LEU A 7 54.56 -6.58 -21.68
C LEU A 7 53.05 -6.83 -21.47
N LEU A 8 52.62 -6.98 -20.21
CA LEU A 8 51.21 -6.97 -19.82
C LEU A 8 50.75 -5.50 -19.73
N LEU A 9 49.95 -5.06 -20.69
CA LEU A 9 49.29 -3.76 -20.67
C LEU A 9 48.00 -3.90 -19.84
N VAL A 10 48.03 -3.48 -18.58
CA VAL A 10 46.84 -3.33 -17.73
C VAL A 10 46.16 -2.02 -18.10
N ILE A 11 45.10 -2.09 -18.89
CA ILE A 11 44.23 -0.93 -19.16
C ILE A 11 43.33 -0.76 -17.93
N GLY A 12 43.71 0.14 -17.04
CA GLY A 12 42.84 0.64 -15.99
C GLY A 12 41.75 1.52 -16.60
N LEU A 13 40.57 0.94 -16.86
CA LEU A 13 39.34 1.69 -17.09
C LEU A 13 38.92 2.32 -15.76
N SER A 14 39.36 3.55 -15.51
CA SER A 14 38.80 4.42 -14.49
C SER A 14 37.40 4.83 -14.93
N TRP A 15 36.39 4.12 -14.41
CA TRP A 15 35.01 4.58 -14.46
C TRP A 15 34.93 5.86 -13.64
N GLY A 16 34.91 7.02 -14.31
CA GLY A 16 34.56 8.28 -13.70
C GLY A 16 33.11 8.21 -13.24
N ALA A 17 32.89 7.77 -12.00
CA ALA A 17 31.63 8.01 -11.31
C ALA A 17 31.51 9.53 -11.19
N GLY A 18 30.72 10.15 -12.07
CA GLY A 18 30.33 11.54 -11.92
C GLY A 18 29.71 11.70 -10.55
N ALA A 19 30.41 12.37 -9.65
CA ALA A 19 29.87 12.81 -8.39
C ALA A 19 28.82 13.89 -8.70
N PHE A 20 27.59 13.46 -8.98
CA PHE A 20 26.45 14.34 -8.85
C PHE A 20 26.42 14.77 -7.38
N ALA A 21 26.77 16.03 -7.13
CA ALA A 21 26.50 16.67 -5.86
C ALA A 21 24.98 16.65 -5.65
N GLN A 22 24.47 15.57 -5.07
CA GLN A 22 23.11 15.46 -4.58
C GLN A 22 23.01 16.36 -3.36
N GLY A 23 22.88 17.67 -3.59
CA GLY A 23 22.29 18.53 -2.58
C GLY A 23 20.89 18.00 -2.34
N SER A 24 20.71 17.21 -1.27
CA SER A 24 19.39 16.68 -0.91
C SER A 24 18.45 17.87 -0.78
N LEU A 25 17.50 18.02 -1.69
CA LEU A 25 16.47 19.04 -1.58
C LEU A 25 15.81 18.84 -0.22
N LYS A 26 15.88 19.83 0.66
CA LYS A 26 15.17 19.81 1.94
C LYS A 26 14.08 20.86 1.85
N VAL A 27 12.86 20.50 2.22
CA VAL A 27 11.78 21.47 2.40
C VAL A 27 12.14 22.32 3.62
N ASP A 28 12.86 23.43 3.39
CA ASP A 28 13.30 24.33 4.46
C ASP A 28 12.20 25.35 4.78
N CYS A 29 11.37 25.00 5.76
CA CYS A 29 10.33 25.88 6.27
C CYS A 29 10.85 26.97 7.24
N SER A 30 12.16 27.05 7.50
CA SER A 30 12.73 28.13 8.33
C SER A 30 12.83 29.46 7.59
N LYS A 31 12.83 29.45 6.24
CA LYS A 31 12.99 30.65 5.40
C LYS A 31 12.01 30.67 4.21
N PRO A 32 10.69 30.67 4.44
CA PRO A 32 9.73 30.71 3.34
C PRO A 32 9.79 32.06 2.60
N MET A 33 10.01 32.00 1.27
CA MET A 33 10.28 33.19 0.45
C MET A 33 9.00 33.91 -0.01
N THR A 34 7.90 33.17 -0.20
CA THR A 34 6.62 33.72 -0.68
C THR A 34 5.49 33.56 0.34
N ALA A 35 4.37 34.27 0.13
CA ALA A 35 3.16 34.06 0.94
C ALA A 35 2.61 32.63 0.79
N ALA A 36 2.64 32.09 -0.44
CA ALA A 36 2.28 30.71 -0.71
C ALA A 36 3.19 29.73 0.05
N ASP A 37 4.50 30.02 0.11
CA ASP A 37 5.44 29.19 0.86
C ASP A 37 5.19 29.19 2.36
N LYS A 38 4.91 30.38 2.92
CA LYS A 38 4.53 30.53 4.32
C LYS A 38 3.29 29.70 4.64
N ALA A 39 2.24 29.81 3.81
CA ALA A 39 1.00 29.08 4.00
C ALA A 39 1.19 27.55 3.90
N GLY A 40 1.95 27.10 2.91
CA GLY A 40 2.27 25.68 2.75
C GLY A 40 3.09 25.14 3.93
N CYS A 41 4.09 25.90 4.41
CA CYS A 41 4.89 25.50 5.56
C CYS A 41 4.08 25.46 6.86
N ALA A 42 3.16 26.40 7.07
CA ALA A 42 2.23 26.36 8.19
C ALA A 42 1.36 25.08 8.14
N ARG A 43 0.79 24.75 6.98
CA ARG A 43 0.01 23.51 6.79
C ARG A 43 0.83 22.24 7.07
N LEU A 44 2.09 22.21 6.66
CA LEU A 44 2.97 21.09 6.97
C LEU A 44 3.23 20.98 8.48
N ALA A 45 3.50 22.10 9.15
CA ALA A 45 3.68 22.11 10.61
C ALA A 45 2.43 21.62 11.34
N ASP A 46 1.24 22.08 10.94
CA ASP A 46 -0.04 21.62 11.52
C ASP A 46 -0.26 20.12 11.33
N ALA A 47 0.03 19.60 10.14
CA ALA A 47 -0.05 18.17 9.86
C ALA A 47 0.93 17.36 10.74
N GLN A 48 2.18 17.83 10.85
CA GLN A 48 3.22 17.18 11.66
C GLN A 48 2.86 17.17 13.14
N GLN A 49 2.33 18.30 13.66
CA GLN A 49 1.87 18.41 15.04
C GLN A 49 0.70 17.45 15.29
N ALA A 50 -0.31 17.42 14.42
CA ALA A 50 -1.45 16.52 14.58
C ALA A 50 -1.04 15.03 14.55
N MET A 51 -0.07 14.67 13.70
CA MET A 51 0.49 13.32 13.65
C MET A 51 1.31 12.99 14.92
N ALA A 52 2.10 13.95 15.43
CA ALA A 52 2.84 13.78 16.68
C ALA A 52 1.88 13.56 17.87
N THR A 53 0.79 14.32 17.97
CA THR A 53 -0.25 14.12 18.99
C THR A 53 -0.94 12.76 18.86
N ALA A 54 -1.19 12.25 17.65
CA ALA A 54 -1.72 10.90 17.47
C ALA A 54 -0.72 9.81 17.93
N HIS A 55 0.57 9.98 17.62
CA HIS A 55 1.63 9.06 18.05
C HIS A 55 1.81 9.07 19.57
N GLU A 56 1.77 10.25 20.19
CA GLU A 56 1.84 10.38 21.64
C GLU A 56 0.67 9.68 22.33
N ARG A 57 -0.57 9.94 21.87
CA ARG A 57 -1.76 9.24 22.39
C ARG A 57 -1.65 7.73 22.27
N LEU A 58 -1.14 7.22 21.16
CA LEU A 58 -0.89 5.78 21.01
C LEU A 58 0.15 5.30 22.03
N THR A 59 1.35 5.89 22.03
CA THR A 59 2.49 5.43 22.85
C THR A 59 2.26 5.55 24.35
N GLN A 60 1.44 6.50 24.82
CA GLN A 60 1.02 6.60 26.22
C GLN A 60 0.20 5.39 26.69
N THR A 61 -0.46 4.67 25.78
CA THR A 61 -1.20 3.45 26.10
C THR A 61 -0.37 2.17 25.99
N LEU A 62 0.87 2.25 25.50
CA LEU A 62 1.73 1.12 25.24
C LEU A 62 2.83 1.00 26.29
N ASN A 63 3.27 -0.23 26.55
CA ASN A 63 4.36 -0.52 27.49
C ASN A 63 5.38 -1.46 26.86
N GLY A 64 6.62 -1.41 27.37
CA GLY A 64 7.71 -2.31 26.98
C GLY A 64 7.89 -2.42 25.45
N PRO A 65 7.99 -3.65 24.89
CA PRO A 65 8.27 -3.84 23.46
C PRO A 65 7.27 -3.17 22.51
N ALA A 66 6.00 -3.03 22.90
CA ALA A 66 5.00 -2.37 22.05
C ALA A 66 5.28 -0.87 21.91
N ARG A 67 5.69 -0.22 23.01
CA ARG A 67 6.05 1.20 22.99
C ARG A 67 7.32 1.44 22.19
N ASP A 68 8.33 0.59 22.39
CA ASP A 68 9.61 0.68 21.66
C ASP A 68 9.41 0.48 20.15
N HIS A 69 8.57 -0.50 19.77
CA HIS A 69 8.18 -0.73 18.39
C HIS A 69 7.51 0.52 17.79
N ALA A 70 6.50 1.08 18.45
CA ALA A 70 5.78 2.26 17.95
C ALA A 70 6.68 3.49 17.80
N ILE A 71 7.67 3.69 18.68
CA ILE A 71 8.66 4.76 18.58
C ILE A 71 9.60 4.52 17.39
N SER A 72 10.12 3.30 17.25
CA SER A 72 11.04 2.93 16.17
C SER A 72 10.37 3.04 14.79
N ASP A 73 9.14 2.55 14.67
CA ASP A 73 8.33 2.65 13.45
C ASP A 73 8.09 4.11 13.04
N MET A 74 7.75 4.98 14.00
CA MET A 74 7.56 6.41 13.72
C MET A 74 8.85 7.09 13.22
N ALA A 75 9.99 6.79 13.84
CA ALA A 75 11.28 7.32 13.41
C ALA A 75 11.65 6.85 12.00
N ARG A 76 11.38 5.58 11.69
CA ARG A 76 11.57 5.00 10.35
C ARG A 76 10.67 5.67 9.32
N TRP A 77 9.38 5.79 9.63
CA TRP A 77 8.40 6.42 8.75
C TRP A 77 8.81 7.85 8.36
N ARG A 78 9.30 8.67 9.32
CA ARG A 78 9.73 10.06 9.05
C ARG A 78 10.86 10.10 8.02
N ARG A 79 11.90 9.28 8.21
CA ARG A 79 13.04 9.21 7.26
C ARG A 79 12.59 8.80 5.86
N ILE A 80 11.68 7.83 5.79
CA ILE A 80 11.12 7.35 4.53
C ILE A 80 10.27 8.43 3.85
N ALA A 81 9.38 9.09 4.58
CA ALA A 81 8.50 10.12 4.04
C ALA A 81 9.29 11.31 3.49
N GLU A 82 10.32 11.76 4.21
CA GLU A 82 11.26 12.79 3.72
C GLU A 82 11.94 12.34 2.43
N THR A 83 12.53 11.14 2.42
CA THR A 83 13.21 10.60 1.23
C THR A 83 12.27 10.51 0.03
N PHE A 84 11.05 10.01 0.24
CA PHE A 84 10.04 9.83 -0.81
C PHE A 84 9.61 11.14 -1.45
N CYS A 85 9.21 12.11 -0.62
CA CYS A 85 8.69 13.38 -1.13
C CYS A 85 9.79 14.29 -1.70
N VAL A 86 11.04 14.07 -1.29
CA VAL A 86 12.20 14.80 -1.84
C VAL A 86 12.71 14.15 -3.12
N ALA A 87 12.80 12.83 -3.19
CA ALA A 87 13.33 12.13 -4.36
C ALA A 87 12.44 12.29 -5.60
N SER A 88 11.14 12.55 -5.40
CA SER A 88 10.19 12.88 -6.46
C SER A 88 10.33 14.33 -6.96
N ALA A 89 10.87 15.22 -6.14
CA ALA A 89 10.91 16.64 -6.42
C ALA A 89 12.21 17.04 -7.13
N GLY A 90 12.07 17.69 -8.29
CA GLY A 90 13.17 18.43 -8.91
C GLY A 90 13.68 19.60 -8.04
N THR A 91 14.53 20.46 -8.58
CA THR A 91 15.14 21.58 -7.84
C THR A 91 14.41 22.92 -7.97
N GLU A 92 13.37 22.97 -8.79
CA GLU A 92 12.62 24.21 -9.07
C GLU A 92 11.65 24.58 -7.93
N PRO A 93 11.24 25.84 -7.80
CA PRO A 93 10.28 26.26 -6.75
C PRO A 93 8.97 25.45 -6.74
N SER A 94 8.46 25.07 -7.92
CA SER A 94 7.28 24.21 -8.03
C SER A 94 7.52 22.81 -7.44
N ALA A 95 8.72 22.28 -7.60
CA ALA A 95 9.09 20.98 -7.04
C ALA A 95 9.21 21.02 -5.51
N ILE A 96 9.65 22.14 -4.93
CA ILE A 96 9.63 22.34 -3.47
C ILE A 96 8.19 22.36 -2.95
N ALA A 97 7.26 23.00 -3.68
CA ALA A 97 5.84 22.99 -3.34
C ALA A 97 5.24 21.58 -3.43
N GLU A 98 5.56 20.83 -4.48
CA GLU A 98 5.15 19.43 -4.65
C GLU A 98 5.69 18.52 -3.53
N ALA A 99 6.96 18.63 -3.18
CA ALA A 99 7.56 17.90 -2.06
C ALA A 99 6.82 18.17 -0.74
N ARG A 100 6.45 19.44 -0.52
CA ARG A 100 5.73 19.86 0.68
C ARG A 100 4.30 19.31 0.70
N ASP A 101 3.58 19.36 -0.41
CA ASP A 101 2.22 18.82 -0.50
C ASP A 101 2.23 17.30 -0.32
N CYS A 102 3.19 16.61 -0.93
CA CYS A 102 3.46 15.19 -0.67
C CYS A 102 3.66 14.90 0.83
N LEU A 103 4.50 15.70 1.52
CA LEU A 103 4.75 15.53 2.95
C LEU A 103 3.49 15.74 3.79
N ILE A 104 2.66 16.73 3.44
CA ILE A 104 1.37 16.97 4.10
C ILE A 104 0.47 15.74 3.96
N GLU A 105 0.28 15.24 2.74
CA GLU A 105 -0.62 14.11 2.47
C GLU A 105 -0.16 12.84 3.20
N ARG A 106 1.13 12.50 3.12
CA ARG A 106 1.68 11.33 3.83
C ARG A 106 1.55 11.48 5.35
N THR A 107 1.81 12.66 5.88
CA THR A 107 1.67 12.95 7.32
C THR A 107 0.23 12.76 7.79
N GLN A 108 -0.74 13.23 7.01
CA GLN A 108 -2.15 13.04 7.32
C GLN A 108 -2.58 11.57 7.21
N ALA A 109 -2.11 10.84 6.18
CA ALA A 109 -2.37 9.41 6.04
C ALA A 109 -1.81 8.63 7.23
N ARG A 110 -0.57 8.93 7.65
CA ARG A 110 0.05 8.32 8.81
C ARG A 110 -0.71 8.64 10.09
N ARG A 111 -1.16 9.88 10.30
CA ARG A 111 -2.02 10.26 11.43
C ARG A 111 -3.27 9.39 11.49
N ARG A 112 -4.02 9.28 10.39
CA ARG A 112 -5.25 8.45 10.30
C ARG A 112 -4.96 6.99 10.65
N ARG A 113 -3.83 6.44 10.20
CA ARG A 113 -3.40 5.08 10.54
C ARG A 113 -3.14 4.95 12.04
N LEU A 114 -2.37 5.86 12.64
CA LEU A 114 -2.08 5.87 14.08
C LEU A 114 -3.36 5.95 14.92
N ASP A 115 -4.32 6.79 14.51
CA ASP A 115 -5.61 6.94 15.19
C ASP A 115 -6.45 5.64 15.17
N GLY A 116 -6.31 4.83 14.11
CA GLY A 116 -7.04 3.57 13.93
C GLY A 116 -6.36 2.33 14.52
N LEU A 117 -5.15 2.43 15.08
CA LEU A 117 -4.46 1.27 15.65
C LEU A 117 -5.05 0.87 17.02
N PRO A 118 -5.18 -0.44 17.30
CA PRO A 118 -5.47 -0.94 18.64
C PRO A 118 -4.45 -0.44 19.68
N ARG A 119 -4.94 -0.24 20.90
CA ARG A 119 -4.18 0.30 22.04
C ARG A 119 -3.88 -0.78 23.08
N GLY A 120 -2.98 -0.49 24.02
CA GLY A 120 -2.68 -1.40 25.12
C GLY A 120 -2.07 -2.73 24.65
N SER A 121 -2.54 -3.84 25.24
CA SER A 121 -2.10 -5.20 24.90
C SER A 121 -2.42 -5.62 23.47
N ASP A 122 -3.38 -4.94 22.84
CA ASP A 122 -3.92 -5.33 21.54
C ASP A 122 -3.12 -4.75 20.37
N TYR A 123 -2.08 -3.98 20.67
CA TYR A 123 -1.20 -3.38 19.68
C TYR A 123 -0.70 -4.41 18.66
N PRO A 124 -0.83 -4.15 17.34
CA PRO A 124 -0.65 -5.19 16.34
C PRO A 124 0.81 -5.38 15.89
N PHE A 125 1.76 -4.55 16.36
CA PHE A 125 3.17 -4.58 15.93
C PHE A 125 3.32 -4.57 14.40
N ILE A 126 2.77 -3.53 13.77
CA ILE A 126 2.83 -3.35 12.32
C ILE A 126 3.66 -2.11 12.01
N SER A 127 4.76 -2.30 11.29
CA SER A 127 5.62 -1.22 10.82
C SER A 127 5.32 -0.84 9.38
N ASP A 128 5.60 0.41 9.03
CA ASP A 128 5.55 0.90 7.66
C ASP A 128 6.88 0.66 6.95
N TYR A 129 6.83 -0.04 5.83
CA TYR A 129 7.98 -0.28 4.97
C TYR A 129 7.72 0.32 3.60
N VAL A 130 8.75 0.93 3.02
CA VAL A 130 8.66 1.51 1.69
C VAL A 130 9.89 1.12 0.88
N THR A 131 9.67 0.68 -0.35
CA THR A 131 10.70 0.59 -1.38
C THR A 131 10.51 1.75 -2.34
N ILE A 132 11.62 2.39 -2.72
CA ILE A 132 11.66 3.50 -3.67
C ILE A 132 12.71 3.14 -4.71
N GLU A 133 12.29 3.10 -5.97
CA GLU A 133 13.14 2.94 -7.13
C GLU A 133 12.90 4.14 -8.03
N ALA A 134 13.91 4.96 -8.29
CA ALA A 134 13.78 6.13 -9.14
C ALA A 134 15.01 6.27 -10.03
N GLY A 135 14.82 6.80 -11.24
CA GLY A 135 15.91 6.97 -12.18
C GLY A 135 15.47 7.55 -13.51
N ALA A 136 16.37 7.44 -14.49
CA ALA A 136 16.10 7.79 -15.87
C ALA A 136 16.79 6.79 -16.80
N THR A 137 16.10 6.42 -17.87
CA THR A 137 16.70 5.80 -19.06
C THR A 137 17.08 6.91 -20.05
N SER A 138 17.57 6.54 -21.23
CA SER A 138 17.80 7.51 -22.31
C SER A 138 16.51 8.19 -22.80
N SER A 139 15.33 7.59 -22.53
CA SER A 139 14.04 8.05 -23.04
C SER A 139 13.03 8.45 -21.95
N ILE A 140 13.11 7.89 -20.74
CA ILE A 140 12.04 7.99 -19.73
C ILE A 140 12.66 8.26 -18.35
N ARG A 141 12.11 9.23 -17.62
CA ARG A 141 12.28 9.31 -16.15
C ARG A 141 11.26 8.42 -15.47
N PHE A 142 11.64 7.74 -14.40
CA PHE A 142 10.73 6.87 -13.69
C PHE A 142 10.85 6.96 -12.16
N MET A 143 9.73 6.65 -11.51
CA MET A 143 9.64 6.49 -10.07
C MET A 143 8.63 5.39 -9.74
N PHE A 144 9.08 4.37 -9.02
CA PHE A 144 8.28 3.31 -8.47
C PHE A 144 8.38 3.33 -6.97
N VAL A 145 7.23 3.38 -6.31
CA VAL A 145 7.17 3.33 -4.87
C VAL A 145 6.17 2.30 -4.43
N ALA A 146 6.57 1.48 -3.47
CA ALA A 146 5.66 0.60 -2.79
C ALA A 146 5.79 0.74 -1.28
N ALA A 147 4.74 1.24 -0.65
CA ALA A 147 4.51 1.14 0.77
C ALA A 147 3.75 -0.15 1.07
N TYR A 148 4.21 -0.91 2.07
CA TYR A 148 3.54 -2.13 2.51
C TYR A 148 3.73 -2.34 4.02
N PRO A 149 2.79 -3.02 4.70
CA PRO A 149 2.93 -3.30 6.11
C PRO A 149 3.92 -4.43 6.34
N LYS A 150 4.64 -4.37 7.45
CA LYS A 150 5.42 -5.48 7.97
C LYS A 150 4.96 -5.85 9.37
N LEU A 151 4.61 -7.10 9.57
CA LEU A 151 4.21 -7.67 10.85
C LEU A 151 5.47 -8.06 11.64
N GLU A 152 5.59 -7.53 12.87
CA GLU A 152 6.79 -7.64 13.70
C GLU A 152 6.44 -8.04 15.14
N ARG A 153 5.30 -8.72 15.34
CA ARG A 153 4.88 -9.20 16.66
C ARG A 153 5.93 -10.14 17.26
N PRO A 154 6.46 -9.85 18.47
CA PRO A 154 7.42 -10.72 19.13
C PRO A 154 6.86 -12.13 19.34
N GLY A 155 7.68 -13.15 19.08
CA GLY A 155 7.31 -14.56 19.29
C GLY A 155 6.42 -15.17 18.21
N VAL A 156 6.07 -14.43 17.15
CA VAL A 156 5.28 -14.94 16.00
C VAL A 156 6.15 -15.03 14.76
N ASP A 157 6.12 -16.16 14.05
CA ASP A 157 6.74 -16.28 12.73
C ASP A 157 5.92 -15.55 11.67
N ASN A 158 6.31 -14.32 11.40
CA ASN A 158 5.68 -13.46 10.41
C ASN A 158 6.30 -13.58 9.00
N ASN A 159 7.29 -14.44 8.79
CA ASN A 159 8.08 -14.45 7.56
C ASN A 159 7.21 -14.70 6.33
N ARG A 160 6.26 -15.63 6.40
CA ARG A 160 5.38 -15.96 5.27
C ARG A 160 4.42 -14.82 4.92
N ALA A 161 3.78 -14.21 5.92
CA ALA A 161 2.92 -13.04 5.69
C ALA A 161 3.73 -11.86 5.14
N ASN A 162 4.86 -11.54 5.75
CA ASN A 162 5.72 -10.45 5.30
C ASN A 162 6.26 -10.67 3.88
N ALA A 163 6.66 -11.91 3.55
CA ALA A 163 7.09 -12.26 2.20
C ALA A 163 5.96 -12.12 1.18
N ARG A 164 4.70 -12.44 1.54
CA ARG A 164 3.56 -12.15 0.65
C ARG A 164 3.37 -10.65 0.47
N LEU A 165 3.29 -9.90 1.56
CA LEU A 165 2.98 -8.46 1.53
C LEU A 165 4.04 -7.70 0.72
N SER A 166 5.32 -8.01 0.92
CA SER A 166 6.40 -7.45 0.11
C SER A 166 6.37 -7.96 -1.34
N LYS A 167 6.08 -9.25 -1.58
CA LYS A 167 5.92 -9.79 -2.93
C LYS A 167 4.75 -9.15 -3.67
N LEU A 168 3.65 -8.82 -3.02
CA LEU A 168 2.52 -8.14 -3.63
C LEU A 168 2.94 -6.75 -4.11
N ALA A 169 3.60 -5.98 -3.25
CA ALA A 169 4.20 -4.70 -3.60
C ALA A 169 5.18 -4.82 -4.78
N ASN A 170 6.16 -5.72 -4.68
CA ASN A 170 7.23 -5.87 -5.68
C ASN A 170 6.71 -6.43 -7.00
N ASN A 171 5.86 -7.47 -6.99
CA ASN A 171 5.30 -8.04 -8.22
C ASN A 171 4.51 -7.00 -9.02
N THR A 172 3.84 -6.09 -8.31
CA THR A 172 3.08 -5.03 -8.97
C THR A 172 4.02 -4.06 -9.67
N ILE A 173 5.13 -3.65 -9.03
CA ILE A 173 6.19 -2.86 -9.69
C ILE A 173 6.80 -3.65 -10.87
N ASP A 174 7.18 -4.92 -10.64
CA ASP A 174 7.83 -5.77 -11.63
C ASP A 174 6.99 -5.98 -12.88
N LYS A 175 5.66 -6.08 -12.73
CA LYS A 175 4.70 -6.16 -13.84
C LYS A 175 4.81 -4.97 -14.79
N TYR A 176 5.16 -3.79 -14.28
CA TYR A 176 5.18 -2.55 -15.05
C TYR A 176 6.58 -2.08 -15.43
N ARG A 177 7.64 -2.61 -14.80
CA ARG A 177 9.04 -2.32 -15.16
C ARG A 177 9.38 -2.50 -16.65
N PRO A 178 8.87 -3.51 -17.39
CA PRO A 178 9.15 -3.64 -18.82
C PRO A 178 8.81 -2.39 -19.65
N ARG A 179 7.86 -1.55 -19.19
CA ARG A 179 7.48 -0.31 -19.88
C ARG A 179 8.55 0.78 -19.86
N LEU A 180 9.58 0.64 -19.02
CA LEU A 180 10.72 1.56 -19.02
C LEU A 180 11.56 1.50 -20.31
N GLY A 181 11.44 0.40 -21.07
CA GLY A 181 12.07 0.24 -22.38
C GLY A 181 11.26 0.85 -23.54
N GLU A 182 10.05 1.34 -23.28
CA GLU A 182 9.22 1.98 -24.30
C GLU A 182 9.68 3.42 -24.58
N GLN A 183 9.26 3.97 -25.73
CA GLN A 183 9.52 5.37 -26.02
C GLN A 183 8.54 6.25 -25.24
N ALA A 184 9.05 7.29 -24.56
CA ALA A 184 8.19 8.25 -23.88
C ALA A 184 7.21 8.89 -24.88
N THR A 185 5.92 8.84 -24.56
CA THR A 185 4.88 9.54 -25.32
C THR A 185 4.72 10.98 -24.86
N ASP A 186 5.26 11.33 -23.68
CA ASP A 186 5.35 12.69 -23.17
C ASP A 186 6.47 12.87 -22.11
N SER A 187 6.59 14.10 -21.59
CA SER A 187 7.60 14.48 -20.61
C SER A 187 7.31 14.05 -19.16
N ARG A 188 6.16 13.43 -18.87
CA ARG A 188 5.74 13.07 -17.50
C ARG A 188 6.48 11.85 -16.98
N GLY A 189 7.08 11.04 -17.86
CA GLY A 189 7.79 9.83 -17.48
C GLY A 189 6.86 8.70 -17.05
N VAL A 190 7.36 7.77 -16.23
CA VAL A 190 6.59 6.65 -15.67
C VAL A 190 6.54 6.78 -14.15
N SER A 191 5.35 6.81 -13.58
CA SER A 191 5.17 6.77 -12.13
C SER A 191 4.30 5.60 -11.71
N PHE A 192 4.65 4.97 -10.61
CA PHE A 192 3.85 3.91 -10.01
C PHE A 192 3.88 4.03 -8.49
N ASP A 193 2.71 4.13 -7.90
CA ASP A 193 2.50 4.15 -6.48
C ASP A 193 1.70 2.92 -6.06
N PHE A 194 2.27 2.15 -5.15
CA PHE A 194 1.60 1.11 -4.39
C PHE A 194 1.56 1.57 -2.94
N ASP A 195 0.36 1.66 -2.38
CA ASP A 195 0.13 2.04 -0.99
C ASP A 195 -0.81 1.04 -0.33
N TYR A 196 -0.98 1.15 0.98
CA TYR A 196 -1.92 0.32 1.72
C TYR A 196 -2.62 1.07 2.85
N THR A 197 -3.79 0.55 3.20
CA THR A 197 -4.52 0.92 4.40
C THR A 197 -4.76 -0.30 5.27
N LEU A 198 -4.64 -0.12 6.59
CA LEU A 198 -5.12 -1.08 7.58
C LEU A 198 -6.57 -0.72 7.88
N VAL A 199 -7.52 -1.49 7.34
CA VAL A 199 -8.95 -1.19 7.53
C VAL A 199 -9.55 -1.89 8.73
N PHE A 200 -8.82 -2.87 9.27
CA PHE A 200 -9.22 -3.64 10.41
C PHE A 200 -7.99 -4.23 11.06
N ALA A 201 -7.84 -4.03 12.37
CA ALA A 201 -6.80 -4.63 13.17
C ALA A 201 -7.41 -5.00 14.53
N THR A 202 -7.38 -6.28 14.85
CA THR A 202 -7.66 -6.82 16.19
C THR A 202 -6.39 -7.51 16.68
N PRO A 203 -6.36 -8.02 17.92
CA PRO A 203 -5.24 -8.87 18.36
C PRO A 203 -5.01 -10.11 17.50
N GLN A 204 -6.04 -10.56 16.77
CA GLN A 204 -6.04 -11.83 16.03
C GLN A 204 -5.99 -11.64 14.52
N LEU A 205 -6.46 -10.51 14.00
CA LEU A 205 -6.65 -10.35 12.56
C LEU A 205 -6.29 -8.94 12.11
N VAL A 206 -5.51 -8.84 11.05
CA VAL A 206 -5.38 -7.60 10.28
C VAL A 206 -5.93 -7.79 8.87
N THR A 207 -6.66 -6.80 8.38
CA THR A 207 -7.01 -6.67 6.97
C THR A 207 -6.24 -5.52 6.35
N VAL A 208 -5.39 -5.87 5.39
CA VAL A 208 -4.63 -4.94 4.56
C VAL A 208 -5.37 -4.76 3.25
N ILE A 209 -5.66 -3.52 2.88
CA ILE A 209 -6.07 -3.17 1.53
C ILE A 209 -4.89 -2.48 0.87
N ALA A 210 -4.29 -3.13 -0.12
CA ALA A 210 -3.32 -2.52 -1.01
C ALA A 210 -4.05 -1.84 -2.18
N THR A 211 -3.65 -0.63 -2.48
CA THR A 211 -4.10 0.12 -3.65
C THR A 211 -2.90 0.47 -4.49
N TYR A 212 -3.01 0.33 -5.79
CA TYR A 212 -1.97 0.80 -6.68
C TYR A 212 -2.55 1.70 -7.76
N ALA A 213 -1.76 2.69 -8.16
CA ALA A 213 -2.05 3.61 -9.23
C ALA A 213 -0.74 3.96 -9.95
N GLY A 214 -0.75 4.05 -11.27
CA GLY A 214 0.45 4.47 -11.99
C GLY A 214 0.17 5.06 -13.35
N TYR A 215 0.95 6.09 -13.71
CA TYR A 215 1.03 6.59 -15.07
C TYR A 215 2.12 5.81 -15.81
N LEU A 216 1.69 5.01 -16.79
CA LEU A 216 2.53 4.03 -17.46
C LEU A 216 2.66 4.34 -18.96
N ASN A 217 2.82 5.61 -19.29
CA ASN A 217 2.93 6.06 -20.69
C ASN A 217 1.70 5.66 -21.54
N SER A 218 0.51 5.64 -20.91
CA SER A 218 -0.77 5.28 -21.52
C SER A 218 -1.83 6.35 -21.31
N THR A 219 -2.91 6.30 -22.10
CA THR A 219 -4.03 7.27 -22.03
C THR A 219 -4.79 7.25 -20.70
N HIS A 220 -4.63 6.19 -19.90
CA HIS A 220 -5.25 6.04 -18.59
C HIS A 220 -4.20 5.60 -17.56
N THR A 221 -4.39 5.99 -16.30
CA THR A 221 -3.62 5.44 -15.19
C THR A 221 -3.99 3.97 -15.03
N ALA A 222 -3.04 3.09 -14.72
CA ALA A 222 -3.36 1.73 -14.27
C ALA A 222 -3.69 1.78 -12.78
N ARG A 223 -4.80 1.17 -12.36
CA ARG A 223 -5.18 1.13 -10.94
C ARG A 223 -5.75 -0.23 -10.53
N GLY A 224 -5.69 -0.53 -9.24
CA GLY A 224 -6.38 -1.69 -8.69
C GLY A 224 -6.25 -1.81 -7.18
N ILE A 225 -6.97 -2.79 -6.66
CA ILE A 225 -7.06 -3.12 -5.25
C ILE A 225 -6.68 -4.60 -5.08
N ASP A 226 -5.83 -4.89 -4.10
CA ASP A 226 -5.59 -6.25 -3.63
C ASP A 226 -5.79 -6.25 -2.11
N THR A 227 -6.45 -7.28 -1.58
CA THR A 227 -6.73 -7.36 -0.15
C THR A 227 -6.01 -8.55 0.45
N THR A 228 -5.56 -8.42 1.70
CA THR A 228 -4.92 -9.52 2.42
C THR A 228 -5.41 -9.52 3.85
N MET A 229 -6.02 -10.62 4.26
CA MET A 229 -6.38 -10.89 5.65
C MET A 229 -5.29 -11.77 6.27
N VAL A 230 -4.70 -11.35 7.39
CA VAL A 230 -3.66 -12.10 8.09
C VAL A 230 -4.07 -12.38 9.52
N ASP A 231 -4.07 -13.65 9.90
CA ASP A 231 -4.13 -14.06 11.30
C ASP A 231 -2.82 -13.71 12.00
N LEU A 232 -2.88 -12.77 12.94
CA LEU A 232 -1.74 -12.25 13.68
C LEU A 232 -1.19 -13.24 14.72
N ALA A 233 -1.96 -14.27 15.10
CA ALA A 233 -1.48 -15.30 16.01
C ALA A 233 -0.54 -16.28 15.30
N SER A 234 -0.85 -16.64 14.05
CA SER A 234 -0.08 -17.61 13.26
C SER A 234 0.78 -17.01 12.15
N GLY A 235 0.63 -15.71 11.85
CA GLY A 235 1.27 -15.07 10.70
C GLY A 235 0.75 -15.61 9.35
N ARG A 236 -0.41 -16.28 9.34
CA ARG A 236 -0.96 -16.94 8.16
C ARG A 236 -1.97 -16.06 7.45
N MET A 237 -1.92 -16.05 6.12
CA MET A 237 -2.98 -15.47 5.31
C MET A 237 -4.25 -16.31 5.37
N LEU A 238 -5.39 -15.65 5.49
CA LEU A 238 -6.69 -16.29 5.52
C LEU A 238 -7.27 -16.43 4.11
N ALA A 239 -7.74 -17.63 3.81
CA ALA A 239 -8.64 -17.94 2.71
C ALA A 239 -10.09 -17.98 3.23
N PRO A 240 -11.10 -17.94 2.34
CA PRO A 240 -12.51 -17.96 2.77
C PRO A 240 -12.87 -19.12 3.69
N ALA A 241 -12.33 -20.31 3.45
CA ALA A 241 -12.57 -21.50 4.28
C ALA A 241 -12.07 -21.38 5.74
N ASP A 242 -11.18 -20.42 6.02
CA ASP A 242 -10.64 -20.19 7.36
C ASP A 242 -11.59 -19.40 8.26
N PHE A 243 -12.52 -18.65 7.68
CA PHE A 243 -13.45 -17.80 8.44
C PHE A 243 -14.92 -18.00 8.06
N LEU A 244 -15.21 -18.69 6.97
CA LEU A 244 -16.56 -19.05 6.55
C LEU A 244 -16.89 -20.51 6.87
N THR A 245 -18.17 -20.81 7.08
CA THR A 245 -18.66 -22.19 7.15
C THR A 245 -18.57 -22.88 5.79
N ALA A 246 -18.60 -24.21 5.76
CA ALA A 246 -18.39 -24.98 4.53
C ALA A 246 -19.37 -24.61 3.40
N ASP A 247 -20.64 -24.35 3.75
CA ASP A 247 -21.71 -24.03 2.79
C ASP A 247 -21.88 -22.52 2.55
N ALA A 248 -21.07 -21.68 3.20
CA ALA A 248 -21.23 -20.24 3.16
C ALA A 248 -21.07 -19.67 1.75
N LEU A 249 -20.04 -20.08 1.00
CA LEU A 249 -19.79 -19.54 -0.34
C LEU A 249 -20.96 -19.85 -1.29
N ALA A 250 -21.50 -21.08 -1.23
CA ALA A 250 -22.67 -21.47 -2.02
C ALA A 250 -23.90 -20.65 -1.64
N SER A 251 -24.10 -20.38 -0.34
CA SER A 251 -25.20 -19.57 0.18
C SER A 251 -25.06 -18.07 -0.17
N MET A 252 -23.83 -17.56 -0.20
CA MET A 252 -23.52 -16.15 -0.49
C MET A 252 -23.61 -15.83 -1.98
N GLN A 253 -23.27 -16.78 -2.86
CA GLN A 253 -23.22 -16.56 -4.30
C GLN A 253 -24.49 -15.94 -4.91
N PRO A 254 -25.72 -16.44 -4.67
CA PRO A 254 -26.93 -15.80 -5.19
C PRO A 254 -27.15 -14.39 -4.62
N ILE A 255 -26.76 -14.16 -3.36
CA ILE A 255 -26.85 -12.83 -2.71
C ILE A 255 -25.89 -11.87 -3.41
N VAL A 256 -24.62 -12.26 -3.59
CA VAL A 256 -23.62 -11.45 -4.29
C VAL A 256 -24.09 -11.09 -5.69
N ARG A 257 -24.62 -12.06 -6.43
CA ARG A 257 -25.16 -11.83 -7.78
C ARG A 257 -26.25 -10.75 -7.77
N GLU A 258 -27.17 -10.81 -6.83
CA GLU A 258 -28.26 -9.84 -6.74
C GLU A 258 -27.76 -8.43 -6.39
N TYR A 259 -26.80 -8.31 -5.45
CA TYR A 259 -26.18 -7.02 -5.12
C TYR A 259 -25.43 -6.43 -6.31
N LEU A 260 -24.68 -7.24 -7.06
CA LEU A 260 -24.00 -6.79 -8.27
C LEU A 260 -25.00 -6.35 -9.35
N ARG A 261 -26.10 -7.08 -9.53
CA ARG A 261 -27.17 -6.73 -10.46
C ARG A 261 -27.83 -5.39 -10.14
N VAL A 262 -27.99 -5.06 -8.86
CA VAL A 262 -28.44 -3.72 -8.44
C VAL A 262 -27.40 -2.66 -8.83
N GLN A 263 -26.11 -2.90 -8.53
CA GLN A 263 -25.04 -1.95 -8.85
C GLN A 263 -24.87 -1.72 -10.36
N PHE A 264 -25.00 -2.76 -11.19
CA PHE A 264 -24.89 -2.67 -12.65
C PHE A 264 -26.05 -1.91 -13.33
N ARG A 265 -27.17 -1.69 -12.63
CA ARG A 265 -28.24 -0.80 -13.12
C ARG A 265 -27.97 0.66 -12.78
N GLN A 266 -27.18 0.91 -11.74
CA GLN A 266 -26.84 2.26 -11.27
C GLN A 266 -25.54 2.78 -11.90
N ARG A 267 -24.62 1.87 -12.24
CA ARG A 267 -23.31 2.12 -12.86
C ARG A 267 -23.20 1.22 -14.09
N GLN A 268 -22.42 1.61 -15.10
CA GLN A 268 -22.18 0.72 -16.25
C GLN A 268 -21.49 -0.57 -15.78
N GLY A 269 -22.18 -1.71 -15.85
CA GLY A 269 -21.61 -3.04 -15.56
C GLY A 269 -21.55 -3.90 -16.81
N PHE A 270 -20.97 -5.10 -16.72
CA PHE A 270 -21.26 -6.10 -17.75
C PHE A 270 -22.76 -6.44 -17.72
N ASP A 271 -23.32 -6.72 -18.89
CA ASP A 271 -24.66 -7.30 -18.98
C ASP A 271 -24.75 -8.56 -18.09
N MET A 272 -25.94 -8.87 -17.57
CA MET A 272 -26.23 -9.76 -16.42
C MET A 272 -25.76 -11.22 -16.54
N THR A 273 -24.92 -11.55 -17.52
CA THR A 273 -24.51 -12.88 -17.94
C THR A 273 -23.25 -13.40 -17.27
N MET A 274 -22.75 -12.78 -16.18
CA MET A 274 -21.58 -13.32 -15.47
C MET A 274 -21.80 -14.81 -15.17
N PRO A 275 -20.98 -15.69 -15.77
CA PRO A 275 -21.13 -17.12 -15.60
C PRO A 275 -21.05 -17.50 -14.11
N SER A 276 -21.89 -18.45 -13.69
CA SER A 276 -22.01 -18.81 -12.28
C SER A 276 -20.74 -19.46 -11.73
N ASP A 277 -20.06 -20.23 -12.55
CA ASP A 277 -18.72 -20.76 -12.33
C ASP A 277 -17.67 -19.65 -12.16
N LYS A 278 -17.68 -18.61 -13.01
CA LYS A 278 -16.77 -17.46 -12.85
C LYS A 278 -16.99 -16.76 -11.51
N LEU A 279 -18.24 -16.46 -11.13
CA LEU A 279 -18.51 -15.84 -9.83
C LEU A 279 -18.05 -16.75 -8.67
N ALA A 280 -18.33 -18.05 -8.75
CA ALA A 280 -17.88 -19.01 -7.74
C ALA A 280 -16.36 -19.06 -7.62
N GLU A 281 -15.62 -18.98 -8.74
CA GLU A 281 -14.17 -18.89 -8.76
C GLU A 281 -13.68 -17.62 -8.05
N LEU A 282 -14.25 -16.46 -8.39
CA LEU A 282 -13.88 -15.17 -7.77
C LEU A 282 -14.12 -15.20 -6.26
N LEU A 283 -15.23 -15.76 -5.79
CA LEU A 283 -15.54 -15.84 -4.36
C LEU A 283 -14.56 -16.69 -3.55
N ARG A 284 -13.87 -17.64 -4.19
CA ARG A 284 -12.83 -18.46 -3.52
C ARG A 284 -11.49 -17.72 -3.39
N GLN A 285 -11.29 -16.62 -4.12
CA GLN A 285 -10.02 -15.90 -4.11
C GLN A 285 -9.83 -15.16 -2.78
N PRO A 286 -8.75 -15.44 -2.02
CA PRO A 286 -8.49 -14.75 -0.75
C PRO A 286 -8.34 -13.22 -0.91
N GLY A 287 -7.80 -12.79 -2.05
CA GLY A 287 -7.38 -11.40 -2.34
C GLY A 287 -8.50 -10.36 -2.52
N ARG A 288 -9.73 -10.70 -2.11
CA ARG A 288 -10.94 -9.89 -2.31
C ARG A 288 -11.72 -9.64 -1.04
N TRP A 289 -11.43 -10.41 -0.01
CA TRP A 289 -12.18 -10.38 1.23
C TRP A 289 -11.59 -9.31 2.14
N ILE A 290 -12.48 -8.54 2.75
CA ILE A 290 -12.14 -7.44 3.64
C ILE A 290 -12.98 -7.60 4.90
N ALA A 291 -12.34 -7.95 6.01
CA ALA A 291 -13.00 -7.79 7.30
C ALA A 291 -12.94 -6.32 7.71
N ARG A 292 -14.06 -5.82 8.23
CA ARG A 292 -14.18 -4.52 8.91
C ARG A 292 -14.77 -4.75 10.29
N ASP A 293 -14.96 -3.67 11.05
CA ASP A 293 -15.49 -3.77 12.40
C ASP A 293 -16.95 -4.27 12.45
N ASP A 294 -17.76 -3.89 11.45
CA ASP A 294 -19.20 -4.10 11.41
C ASP A 294 -19.68 -5.08 10.32
N ARG A 295 -18.79 -5.46 9.39
CA ARG A 295 -19.14 -6.26 8.21
C ARG A 295 -17.95 -6.96 7.57
N LEU A 296 -18.27 -7.93 6.74
CA LEU A 296 -17.36 -8.53 5.76
C LEU A 296 -17.67 -7.94 4.38
N GLU A 297 -16.66 -7.55 3.61
CA GLU A 297 -16.84 -7.09 2.23
C GLU A 297 -16.11 -7.98 1.23
N ILE A 298 -16.61 -7.97 -0.01
CA ILE A 298 -16.01 -8.60 -1.17
C ILE A 298 -15.80 -7.50 -2.21
N VAL A 299 -14.55 -7.29 -2.64
CA VAL A 299 -14.22 -6.34 -3.69
C VAL A 299 -14.00 -7.03 -5.04
N PHE A 300 -14.47 -6.39 -6.09
CA PHE A 300 -14.23 -6.76 -7.48
C PHE A 300 -13.57 -5.57 -8.19
N ASN A 301 -12.33 -5.76 -8.66
CA ASN A 301 -11.62 -4.75 -9.42
C ASN A 301 -12.36 -4.43 -10.73
N ALA A 302 -12.02 -3.27 -11.28
CA ALA A 302 -12.45 -2.91 -12.62
C ALA A 302 -11.92 -3.94 -13.64
N ASP A 303 -12.62 -4.11 -14.75
CA ASP A 303 -12.41 -5.12 -15.81
C ASP A 303 -12.66 -6.59 -15.42
N GLU A 304 -12.83 -6.91 -14.14
CA GLU A 304 -13.17 -8.28 -13.74
C GLU A 304 -14.64 -8.59 -14.01
N ILE A 305 -15.50 -7.61 -13.66
CA ILE A 305 -16.96 -7.75 -13.66
C ILE A 305 -17.70 -6.52 -14.22
N GLY A 306 -16.97 -5.50 -14.69
CA GLY A 306 -17.51 -4.35 -15.41
C GLY A 306 -16.37 -3.59 -16.09
N PRO A 307 -16.65 -2.57 -16.91
CA PRO A 307 -15.62 -1.83 -17.63
C PRO A 307 -14.70 -1.05 -16.68
N TYR A 308 -13.47 -0.78 -17.11
CA TYR A 308 -12.45 -0.04 -16.37
C TYR A 308 -12.96 1.27 -15.71
N ALA A 309 -13.79 2.02 -16.45
CA ALA A 309 -14.32 3.31 -16.05
C ALA A 309 -15.28 3.25 -14.85
N SER A 310 -15.79 2.06 -14.52
CA SER A 310 -16.81 1.91 -13.49
C SER A 310 -16.27 1.84 -12.08
N ASP A 311 -14.96 1.91 -11.86
CA ASP A 311 -14.31 1.68 -10.55
C ASP A 311 -14.62 0.29 -9.96
N PRO A 312 -13.95 -0.13 -8.87
CA PRO A 312 -14.29 -1.37 -8.20
C PRO A 312 -15.74 -1.44 -7.72
N TYR A 313 -16.28 -2.65 -7.70
CA TYR A 313 -17.57 -3.00 -7.11
C TYR A 313 -17.35 -3.67 -5.76
N THR A 314 -18.21 -3.37 -4.78
CA THR A 314 -18.11 -3.95 -3.44
C THR A 314 -19.45 -4.51 -3.01
N VAL A 315 -19.44 -5.72 -2.45
CA VAL A 315 -20.62 -6.31 -1.78
C VAL A 315 -20.32 -6.44 -0.31
N ALA A 316 -21.19 -5.88 0.53
CA ALA A 316 -21.03 -5.87 1.99
C ALA A 316 -22.02 -6.80 2.67
N PHE A 317 -21.53 -7.53 3.67
CA PHE A 317 -22.26 -8.50 4.49
C PHE A 317 -22.15 -8.08 5.97
N PRO A 318 -23.09 -7.27 6.48
CA PRO A 318 -23.13 -6.91 7.90
C PRO A 318 -23.14 -8.15 8.80
N TYR A 319 -22.34 -8.17 9.86
CA TYR A 319 -22.18 -9.35 10.72
C TYR A 319 -23.50 -9.82 11.35
N LYS A 320 -24.42 -8.89 11.64
CA LYS A 320 -25.77 -9.20 12.10
C LYS A 320 -26.59 -10.10 11.16
N TYR A 321 -26.28 -10.11 9.86
CA TYR A 321 -27.00 -10.89 8.85
C TYR A 321 -26.18 -12.06 8.29
N SER A 322 -24.86 -12.07 8.51
CA SER A 322 -23.95 -13.10 8.00
C SER A 322 -23.39 -14.02 9.07
N SER A 323 -23.81 -13.88 10.33
CA SER A 323 -23.25 -14.63 11.46
C SER A 323 -23.35 -16.15 11.30
N ALA A 324 -24.41 -16.67 10.69
CA ALA A 324 -24.57 -18.11 10.41
C ALA A 324 -23.61 -18.63 9.31
N LEU A 325 -23.05 -17.73 8.50
CA LEU A 325 -22.12 -18.04 7.41
C LEU A 325 -20.65 -17.95 7.86
N ILE A 326 -20.40 -17.41 9.05
CA ILE A 326 -19.07 -17.19 9.62
C ILE A 326 -18.80 -18.22 10.71
N ARG A 327 -17.57 -18.71 10.74
CA ARG A 327 -17.11 -19.64 11.77
C ARG A 327 -17.09 -18.99 13.15
N ARG A 328 -17.76 -19.61 14.12
CA ARG A 328 -17.74 -19.19 15.55
C ARG A 328 -16.43 -19.53 16.26
N ASP A 329 -15.62 -20.42 15.69
CA ASP A 329 -14.28 -20.77 16.17
C ASP A 329 -13.16 -20.08 15.37
N GLY A 330 -13.53 -19.20 14.43
CA GLY A 330 -12.60 -18.54 13.52
C GLY A 330 -12.12 -17.16 13.97
N PRO A 331 -11.24 -16.52 13.18
CA PRO A 331 -10.63 -15.22 13.50
C PRO A 331 -11.61 -14.04 13.50
N LEU A 332 -12.86 -14.25 13.07
CA LEU A 332 -13.95 -13.28 13.09
C LEU A 332 -14.96 -13.52 14.22
N ALA A 333 -14.76 -14.54 15.07
CA ALA A 333 -15.72 -14.93 16.11
C ALA A 333 -16.11 -13.78 17.05
N SER A 334 -15.15 -12.92 17.41
CA SER A 334 -15.38 -11.77 18.29
C SER A 334 -16.28 -10.68 17.68
N LYS A 335 -16.64 -10.78 16.40
CA LYS A 335 -17.51 -9.83 15.69
C LYS A 335 -18.94 -10.34 15.51
N LEU A 336 -19.20 -11.59 15.90
CA LEU A 336 -20.52 -12.17 15.79
C LEU A 336 -21.38 -11.73 16.98
N PRO A 337 -22.67 -11.39 16.76
CA PRO A 337 -23.59 -11.05 17.83
C PRO A 337 -24.03 -12.27 18.67
#